data_AF-A0A317H2L4-F1
#
_entry.id   AF-A0A317H2L4-F1
#
_cell.length_a   1.000
_cell.length_b   1.000
_cell.length_c   1.000
_cell.angle_alpha   90.00
_cell.angle_beta   90.00
_cell.angle_gamma   90.00
#
_symmetry.space_group_name_H-M   'P 1'
#
loop_
_entity.id
_entity.type
_entity.pdbx_description
1 polymer ?
#
loop_
_entity_poly.entity_id
_entity_poly.type
_entity_poly.pdbx_seq_one_letter_code
_entity_poly.pdbx_strand_id
1 'polypeptide(L)' 'MGTLVLGLNAYHGDSAACLVRDGKLIAAAEEERFRRIKHWAGFPTEAIKYCVGAAGVTVADLDVVAINQ' A
#
# COMPACT_ATOMS: atom_id res chain seq x y z
N MET A 1 -4.68 13.89 -16.54
CA MET A 1 -4.90 12.82 -15.55
C MET A 1 -3.53 12.44 -15.03
N GLY A 2 -3.36 12.44 -13.71
CA GLY A 2 -2.07 12.13 -13.07
C GLY A 2 -1.94 10.64 -12.79
N THR A 3 -0.71 10.14 -12.71
CA THR A 3 -0.42 8.72 -12.48
C THR A 3 -0.61 8.36 -11.00
N LEU A 4 -1.40 7.33 -10.73
CA LEU A 4 -1.65 6.78 -9.41
C LEU A 4 -1.02 5.39 -9.26
N VAL A 5 -0.07 5.27 -8.34
CA VAL A 5 0.75 4.06 -8.16
C VAL A 5 0.57 3.50 -6.75
N LEU A 6 0.23 2.22 -6.66
CA LEU A 6 0.25 1.44 -5.41
C LEU A 6 1.58 0.67 -5.31
N GLY A 7 2.39 1.00 -4.32
CA GLY A 7 3.60 0.25 -3.97
C GLY A 7 3.32 -0.78 -2.89
N LEU A 8 3.83 -1.99 -3.07
CA LEU A 8 3.68 -3.11 -2.15
C LEU A 8 5.05 -3.61 -1.68
N ASN A 9 5.17 -3.72 -0.37
CA ASN A 9 6.13 -4.60 0.27
C ASN A 9 5.36 -5.84 0.74
N ALA A 10 5.66 -7.01 0.20
CA ALA A 10 4.99 -8.26 0.53
C ALA A 10 5.95 -9.45 0.54
N TYR A 11 5.56 -10.51 1.27
CA TYR A 11 6.27 -11.80 1.33
C TYR A 11 7.67 -11.76 1.95
N HIS A 12 7.97 -10.69 2.70
CA HIS A 12 9.07 -10.63 3.65
C HIS A 12 8.64 -9.87 4.90
N GLY A 13 9.48 -9.89 5.95
CA GLY A 13 9.18 -9.19 7.20
C GLY A 13 8.82 -7.72 6.96
N ASP A 14 7.86 -7.23 7.74
CA ASP A 14 7.37 -5.85 7.70
C ASP A 14 6.63 -5.49 6.40
N SER A 15 5.70 -6.36 5.96
CA SER A 15 4.88 -6.07 4.77
C SER A 15 4.14 -4.73 4.94
N ALA A 16 4.03 -3.97 3.87
CA ALA A 16 3.49 -2.62 3.89
C ALA A 16 2.88 -2.24 2.53
N ALA A 17 2.11 -1.16 2.51
CA ALA A 17 1.65 -0.55 1.27
C ALA A 17 1.87 0.96 1.29
N CYS A 18 2.04 1.55 0.11
CA CYS A 18 2.05 3.00 -0.09
C CYS A 18 1.28 3.39 -1.35
N LEU A 19 0.70 4.58 -1.34
CA LEU A 19 0.03 5.17 -2.50
C LEU A 19 0.72 6.48 -2.87
N VAL A 20 1.10 6.59 -4.14
CA VAL A 20 1.81 7.73 -4.70
C VAL A 20 1.00 8.29 -5.87
N ARG A 21 0.83 9.62 -5.91
CA ARG A 21 0.17 10.32 -7.01
C ARG A 21 1.14 11.35 -7.58
N ASP A 22 1.46 11.22 -8.87
CA ASP A 22 2.37 12.13 -9.57
C ASP A 22 3.70 12.37 -8.82
N GLY A 23 4.28 11.28 -8.31
CA GLY A 23 5.52 11.30 -7.54
C GLY A 23 5.39 11.81 -6.09
N LYS A 24 4.18 12.16 -5.63
CA LYS A 24 3.92 12.60 -4.24
C LYS A 24 3.30 11.48 -3.42
N LEU A 25 3.88 11.21 -2.26
CA LEU A 25 3.33 10.26 -1.30
C LEU A 25 1.99 10.78 -0.76
N ILE A 26 0.95 9.95 -0.87
CA ILE A 26 -0.39 10.23 -0.32
C ILE A 26 -0.56 9.53 1.03
N ALA A 27 -0.24 8.24 1.08
CA ALA A 27 -0.33 7.43 2.29
C ALA A 27 0.68 6.29 2.25
N ALA A 28 1.14 5.86 3.43
CA ALA A 28 1.91 4.64 3.62
C ALA A 28 1.60 4.05 4.99
N ALA A 29 1.52 2.73 5.08
CA ALA A 29 1.33 2.03 6.35
C ALA A 29 1.91 0.62 6.32
N GLU A 30 2.42 0.18 7.47
CA GLU A 30 2.83 -1.20 7.72
C GLU A 30 1.62 -2.04 8.15
N GLU A 31 1.52 -3.26 7.64
CA GLU A 31 0.41 -4.18 7.92
C GLU A 31 0.36 -4.58 9.41
N GLU A 32 1.52 -4.64 10.08
CA GLU A 32 1.60 -5.02 11.50
C GLU A 32 0.83 -4.05 12.43
N ARG A 33 0.61 -2.80 12.01
CA ARG A 33 -0.16 -1.82 12.77
C ARG A 33 -1.64 -2.19 12.85
N PHE A 34 -2.16 -2.81 11.78
CA PHE A 34 -3.55 -3.26 11.69
C PHE A 34 -3.70 -4.68 12.23
N ARG A 35 -2.82 -5.61 11.83
CA ARG A 35 -2.91 -7.01 12.23
C ARG A 35 -2.45 -7.28 13.66
N ARG A 36 -1.63 -6.39 14.23
CA ARG A 36 -1.01 -6.54 15.55
C ARG A 36 -0.13 -7.80 15.66
N ILE A 37 0.41 -8.25 14.53
CA ILE A 37 1.38 -9.33 14.41
C ILE A 37 2.69 -8.70 13.97
N LYS A 38 3.69 -8.71 14.85
CA LYS A 38 5.01 -8.14 14.55
C LYS A 38 5.64 -8.84 13.36
N HIS A 39 6.30 -8.07 12.50
CA HIS A 39 7.00 -8.58 11.32
C HIS A 39 6.09 -9.42 10.42
N TRP A 40 4.82 -9.01 10.31
CA TRP A 40 3.89 -9.69 9.41
C TRP A 40 4.48 -9.76 8.01
N ALA A 41 4.66 -10.99 7.52
CA ALA A 41 5.31 -11.28 6.24
C ALA A 41 4.32 -11.73 5.15
N GLY A 42 3.02 -11.62 5.42
CA GLY A 42 1.99 -11.96 4.45
C GLY A 42 1.70 -10.80 3.50
N PHE A 43 0.55 -10.90 2.83
CA PHE A 43 0.07 -9.83 1.95
C PHE A 43 -0.49 -8.65 2.77
N PRO A 44 -0.19 -7.38 2.42
CA PRO A 44 -0.55 -6.19 3.22
C PRO A 44 -1.98 -5.70 2.94
N THR A 45 -3.00 -6.53 3.20
CA THR A 45 -4.40 -6.22 2.84
C THR A 45 -4.97 -4.98 3.53
N GLU A 46 -4.69 -4.80 4.82
CA GLU A 46 -5.25 -3.68 5.59
C GLU A 46 -4.51 -2.38 5.28
N ALA A 47 -3.20 -2.43 5.07
CA ALA A 47 -2.41 -1.30 4.60
C ALA A 47 -2.84 -0.83 3.21
N ILE A 48 -3.16 -1.75 2.28
CA ILE A 48 -3.72 -1.39 0.96
C ILE A 48 -5.04 -0.63 1.12
N LYS A 49 -5.97 -1.19 1.92
CA LYS A 49 -7.28 -0.55 2.19
C LYS A 49 -7.11 0.83 2.80
N TYR A 50 -6.20 0.98 3.76
CA TYR A 50 -5.89 2.26 4.37
C TYR A 50 -5.38 3.27 3.32
N CYS A 51 -4.44 2.87 2.46
CA CYS A 51 -3.84 3.77 1.49
C CYS A 51 -4.85 4.27 0.44
N VAL A 52 -5.68 3.38 -0.14
CA VAL A 52 -6.72 3.80 -1.10
C VAL A 52 -7.83 4.60 -0.41
N GLY A 53 -8.19 4.23 0.82
CA GLY A 53 -9.16 4.97 1.64
C GLY A 53 -8.70 6.39 1.96
N ALA A 54 -7.42 6.60 2.29
CA ALA A 54 -6.84 7.91 2.58
C ALA A 54 -6.89 8.87 1.37
N ALA A 55 -6.89 8.32 0.15
CA ALA A 55 -7.02 9.10 -1.08
C ALA A 55 -8.46 9.23 -1.60
N GLY A 56 -9.43 8.54 -0.98
CA GLY A 56 -10.81 8.49 -1.45
C GLY A 56 -10.96 7.80 -2.81
N VAL A 57 -10.08 6.85 -3.12
CA VAL A 57 -10.07 6.09 -4.39
C VAL A 57 -10.30 4.61 -4.14
N THR A 58 -10.54 3.88 -5.22
CA THR A 58 -10.64 2.42 -5.23
C THR A 58 -9.43 1.81 -5.93
N VAL A 59 -9.27 0.49 -5.81
CA VAL A 59 -8.22 -0.24 -6.54
C VAL A 59 -8.39 -0.17 -8.06
N ALA A 60 -9.60 0.12 -8.56
CA ALA A 60 -9.88 0.26 -9.99
C ALA A 60 -9.35 1.58 -10.57
N ASP A 61 -9.02 2.56 -9.71
CA ASP A 61 -8.47 3.86 -10.11
C ASP A 61 -6.94 3.83 -10.23
N LEU A 62 -6.29 2.72 -9.86
CA LEU A 62 -4.83 2.58 -9.90
C LEU A 62 -4.35 2.37 -11.32
N ASP A 63 -3.33 3.12 -11.72
CA ASP A 63 -2.68 2.94 -13.03
C ASP A 63 -1.59 1.86 -12.98
N VAL A 64 -0.90 1.76 -11.83
CA VAL A 64 0.26 0.87 -11.65
C VAL A 64 0.22 0.24 -10.25
N VAL A 65 0.56 -1.05 -10.19
CA VAL A 65 0.90 -1.74 -8.95
C VAL A 65 2.34 -2.22 -9.05
N ALA A 66 3.18 -1.77 -8.11
CA ALA A 66 4.58 -2.18 -8.00
C ALA A 66 4.76 -3.06 -6.75
N ILE A 67 5.58 -4.11 -6.86
CA ILE A 67 5.91 -5.03 -5.75
C ILE A 67 7.43 -5.10 -5.60
N ASN A 68 7.92 -5.15 -4.36
CA ASN A 68 9.33 -5.35 -4.06
C ASN A 68 9.86 -6.67 -4.67
N GLN A 69 11.16 -6.71 -4.95
CA GLN A 69 11.86 -7.95 -5.34
C GLN A 69 12.29 -8.76 -4.12
#